data_AF-A0A383DID0-F1
#
_entry.id   AF-A0A383DID0-F1
#
_cell.length_a   1.000
_cell.length_b   1.000
_cell.length_c   1.000
_cell.angle_alpha   90.00
_cell.angle_beta   90.00
_cell.angle_gamma   90.00
#
_symmetry.space_group_name_H-M   'P 1'
#
loop_
_entity.id
_entity.type
_entity.pdbx_description
1 polymer ?
#
loop_
_entity_poly.entity_id
_entity_poly.type
_entity_poly.pdbx_seq_one_letter_code
_entity_poly.pdbx_strand_id
1 'polypeptide(L)'
;MKIERRIKLPLHYFLQERKHRIQNRMKPETHIIDLAAANAELEDMDPGERILWARKVFGEGLIMSSSFGLQSAVLLHLVNQVVPGIPVVFVDTG
;
A
#
# COMPACT_ATOMS: atom_id res chain seq x y z
N MET A 1 -5.80 41.90 20.46
CA MET A 1 -4.38 42.18 20.18
C MET A 1 -3.72 40.86 19.77
N LYS A 2 -3.28 40.76 18.50
CA LYS A 2 -2.67 39.58 17.85
C LYS A 2 -1.38 39.16 18.54
N ILE A 3 -1.07 37.86 18.63
CA ILE A 3 0.24 37.32 18.20
C ILE A 3 0.08 35.88 17.68
N GLU A 4 -0.14 35.71 16.38
CA GLU A 4 0.13 34.45 15.68
C GLU A 4 1.64 34.20 15.70
N ARG A 5 2.13 33.20 16.45
CA ARG A 5 3.51 32.74 16.32
C ARG A 5 3.61 31.79 15.13
N ARG A 6 3.73 32.38 13.94
CA ARG A 6 4.01 31.66 12.70
C ARG A 6 5.51 31.30 12.70
N ILE A 7 5.85 30.11 13.18
CA ILE A 7 7.21 29.57 13.10
C ILE A 7 7.54 29.37 11.62
N LYS A 8 8.28 30.31 11.02
CA LYS A 8 8.83 30.17 9.67
C LYS A 8 10.07 29.27 9.76
N LEU A 9 9.86 27.95 9.82
CA LEU A 9 10.96 27.01 9.60
C LEU A 9 11.46 27.18 8.16
N PRO A 10 12.77 27.36 7.95
CA PRO A 10 13.32 27.57 6.60
C PRO A 10 13.12 26.34 5.72
N LEU A 11 12.90 26.55 4.41
CA LEU A 11 12.53 25.51 3.44
C LEU A 11 13.47 24.30 3.44
N HIS A 12 14.76 24.50 3.75
CA HIS A 12 15.74 23.41 3.82
C HIS A 12 15.41 22.38 4.92
N TYR A 13 14.76 22.79 6.02
CA TYR A 13 14.33 21.90 7.10
C TYR A 13 13.20 20.97 6.64
N PHE A 14 12.24 21.53 5.91
CA PHE A 14 11.12 20.77 5.32
C PHE A 14 11.59 19.77 4.25
N LEU A 15 12.61 20.13 3.47
CA LEU A 15 13.20 19.26 2.46
C LEU A 15 14.02 18.12 3.07
N GLN A 16 14.71 18.34 4.19
CA GLN A 16 15.42 17.28 4.91
C GLN A 16 14.45 16.24 5.46
N GLU A 17 13.36 16.66 6.11
CA GLU A 17 12.35 15.71 6.61
C GLU A 17 11.70 14.90 5.48
N ARG A 18 11.37 15.53 4.34
CA ARG A 18 10.83 14.80 3.19
C ARG A 18 11.82 13.79 2.62
N LYS A 19 13.10 14.16 2.45
CA LYS A 19 14.12 13.25 1.95
C LYS A 19 14.33 12.06 2.89
N HIS A 20 14.38 12.29 4.20
CA HIS A 20 14.56 11.23 5.20
C HIS A 20 13.34 10.29 5.27
N ARG A 21 12.11 10.82 5.16
CA ARG A 21 10.88 10.01 5.12
C ARG A 21 10.76 9.16 3.85
N ILE A 22 11.26 9.64 2.71
CA ILE A 22 11.27 8.87 1.44
C ILE A 22 12.37 7.80 1.47
N GLN A 23 13.57 8.15 1.92
CA GLN A 23 14.71 7.22 1.94
C GLN A 23 14.50 6.04 2.90
N ASN A 24 13.81 6.24 4.02
CA ASN A 24 13.56 5.15 4.98
C ASN A 24 12.38 4.25 4.59
N ARG A 25 11.47 4.69 3.71
CA ARG A 25 10.35 3.88 3.17
C ARG A 25 10.73 2.98 2.00
N MET A 26 11.89 3.21 1.39
CA MET A 26 12.34 2.55 0.15
C MET A 26 13.56 1.64 0.38
N LYS A 27 13.72 1.08 1.58
CA LYS A 27 14.52 -0.14 1.74
C LYS A 27 13.55 -1.30 1.64
N PRO A 28 13.37 -1.93 0.47
CA PRO A 28 12.62 -3.16 0.42
C PRO A 28 13.43 -4.17 1.23
N GLU A 29 12.91 -4.57 2.39
CA GLU A 29 13.34 -5.84 2.95
C GLU A 29 13.08 -6.87 1.85
N THR A 30 14.14 -7.48 1.36
CA THR A 30 14.07 -8.35 0.21
C THR A 30 13.42 -9.64 0.67
N HIS A 31 12.09 -9.70 0.61
CA HIS A 31 11.36 -10.94 0.80
C HIS A 31 11.68 -11.85 -0.39
N ILE A 32 12.61 -12.78 -0.17
CA ILE A 32 12.89 -13.85 -1.12
C ILE A 32 11.73 -14.83 -1.01
N ILE A 33 10.75 -14.69 -1.91
CA ILE A 33 9.64 -15.63 -2.06
C ILE A 33 10.04 -16.63 -3.12
N ASP A 34 9.99 -17.93 -2.80
CA ASP A 34 10.02 -18.98 -3.82
C ASP A 34 8.70 -18.94 -4.59
N LEU A 35 8.74 -18.38 -5.79
CA LEU A 35 7.55 -18.19 -6.62
C LEU A 35 6.92 -19.51 -7.05
N ALA A 36 7.71 -20.58 -7.24
CA ALA A 36 7.17 -21.87 -7.66
C ALA A 36 6.37 -22.49 -6.52
N ALA A 37 6.93 -22.50 -5.31
CA ALA A 37 6.24 -22.98 -4.12
C ALA A 37 5.01 -22.12 -3.78
N ALA A 38 5.13 -20.79 -3.84
CA ALA A 38 4.02 -19.88 -3.56
C ALA A 38 2.86 -20.04 -4.56
N ASN A 39 3.15 -20.18 -5.86
CA ASN A 39 2.11 -20.41 -6.85
C ASN A 39 1.40 -21.74 -6.63
N ALA A 40 2.13 -22.81 -6.29
CA ALA A 40 1.55 -24.11 -5.98
C ALA A 40 0.64 -24.05 -4.74
N GLU A 41 1.02 -23.31 -3.70
CA GLU A 41 0.19 -23.10 -2.51
C GLU A 41 -1.07 -22.29 -2.83
N LEU A 42 -0.95 -21.24 -3.64
CA LEU A 42 -2.05 -20.32 -3.95
C LEU A 42 -3.08 -20.89 -4.93
N GLU A 43 -2.71 -21.86 -5.76
CA GLU A 43 -3.56 -22.40 -6.84
C GLU A 43 -4.88 -22.98 -6.29
N ASP A 44 -4.82 -23.68 -5.17
CA ASP A 44 -5.99 -24.34 -4.56
C ASP A 44 -6.74 -23.46 -3.56
N MET A 45 -6.25 -22.24 -3.27
CA MET A 45 -6.87 -21.33 -2.31
C MET A 45 -8.05 -20.57 -2.92
N ASP A 46 -9.07 -20.35 -2.10
CA ASP A 46 -10.16 -19.46 -2.44
C ASP A 46 -9.67 -18.00 -2.55
N PRO A 47 -10.33 -17.13 -3.33
CA PRO A 47 -9.88 -15.74 -3.54
C PRO A 47 -9.64 -14.95 -2.25
N GLY A 48 -10.47 -15.13 -1.23
CA GLY A 48 -10.30 -14.48 0.07
C GLY A 48 -9.07 -14.98 0.83
N GLU A 49 -8.77 -16.27 0.73
CA GLU A 49 -7.59 -16.88 1.36
C GLU A 49 -6.30 -16.39 0.69
N ARG A 50 -6.30 -16.24 -0.63
CA ARG A 50 -5.16 -15.64 -1.38
C ARG A 50 -4.88 -14.21 -0.92
N ILE A 51 -5.92 -13.42 -0.66
CA ILE A 51 -5.78 -12.05 -0.12
C ILE A 51 -5.20 -12.09 1.31
N LEU A 52 -5.68 -13.00 2.17
CA LEU A 52 -5.13 -13.18 3.51
C LEU A 52 -3.66 -13.63 3.48
N TRP A 53 -3.31 -14.55 2.57
CA TRP A 53 -1.93 -14.97 2.36
C TRP A 53 -1.06 -13.76 1.99
N ALA A 54 -1.50 -12.93 1.04
CA ALA A 54 -0.77 -11.72 0.66
C ALA A 54 -0.61 -10.75 1.84
N ARG A 55 -1.64 -10.59 2.69
CA ARG A 55 -1.57 -9.74 3.90
C ARG A 55 -0.56 -10.26 4.92
N LYS A 56 -0.42 -11.59 5.06
CA LYS A 56 0.57 -12.23 5.93
C LYS A 56 1.99 -12.02 5.39
N VAL A 57 2.19 -12.14 4.08
CA VAL A 57 3.52 -12.03 3.45
C VAL A 57 4.00 -10.58 3.39
N PHE A 58 3.14 -9.65 2.96
CA PHE A 58 3.55 -8.26 2.67
C PHE A 58 3.21 -7.26 3.78
N GLY A 59 2.45 -7.66 4.80
CA GLY A 59 2.17 -6.81 5.94
C GLY A 59 1.43 -5.52 5.54
N GLU A 60 1.86 -4.39 6.12
CA GLU A 60 1.39 -3.04 5.79
C GLU A 60 1.84 -2.57 4.39
N GLY A 61 2.75 -3.29 3.74
CA GLY A 61 3.20 -3.01 2.38
C GLY A 61 2.22 -3.48 1.29
N LEU A 62 1.19 -4.26 1.66
CA LEU A 62 0.17 -4.70 0.72
C LEU A 62 -0.73 -3.54 0.30
N ILE A 63 -0.84 -3.32 -1.01
CA ILE A 63 -1.74 -2.34 -1.62
C ILE A 63 -2.55 -3.01 -2.74
N MET A 64 -3.71 -2.45 -3.06
CA MET A 64 -4.48 -2.83 -4.24
C MET A 64 -4.39 -1.74 -5.31
N SER A 65 -4.21 -2.12 -6.57
CA SER A 65 -4.42 -1.22 -7.71
C SER A 65 -5.76 -1.52 -8.37
N SER A 66 -6.49 -0.47 -8.78
CA SER A 66 -7.76 -0.60 -9.50
C SER A 66 -7.90 0.51 -10.53
N SER A 67 -8.37 0.15 -11.74
CA SER A 67 -8.76 1.13 -12.76
C SER A 67 -10.19 1.64 -12.58
N PHE A 68 -10.94 1.14 -11.58
CA PHE A 68 -12.34 1.46 -11.36
C PHE A 68 -13.27 1.16 -12.58
N GLY A 69 -12.91 0.16 -13.40
CA GLY A 69 -13.76 -0.32 -14.49
C GLY A 69 -15.02 -1.07 -14.02
N LEU A 70 -15.82 -1.54 -14.98
CA LEU A 70 -17.17 -2.11 -14.75
C LEU A 70 -17.25 -3.18 -13.66
N GLN A 71 -16.23 -4.05 -13.56
CA GLN A 71 -16.21 -5.19 -12.62
C GLN A 71 -15.30 -4.97 -11.40
N SER A 72 -14.68 -3.78 -11.28
CA SER A 72 -13.76 -3.47 -10.19
C SER A 72 -14.41 -3.62 -8.80
N ALA A 73 -15.72 -3.35 -8.71
CA ALA A 73 -16.48 -3.44 -7.48
C ALA A 73 -16.40 -4.82 -6.81
N VAL A 74 -16.26 -5.91 -7.56
CA VAL A 74 -16.18 -7.28 -7.00
C VAL A 74 -14.92 -7.43 -6.16
N LEU A 75 -13.75 -7.14 -6.74
CA LEU A 75 -12.48 -7.29 -6.03
C LEU A 75 -12.31 -6.22 -4.94
N LEU A 76 -12.78 -4.99 -5.18
CA LEU A 76 -12.78 -3.92 -4.17
C LEU A 76 -13.62 -4.31 -2.94
N HIS A 77 -14.79 -4.90 -3.16
CA HIS A 77 -15.65 -5.37 -2.09
C HIS A 77 -15.00 -6.53 -1.33
N LEU A 78 -14.51 -7.55 -2.05
CA LEU A 78 -13.87 -8.71 -1.46
C LEU A 78 -12.64 -8.33 -0.63
N VAL A 79 -11.73 -7.52 -1.19
CA VAL A 79 -10.51 -7.13 -0.47
C VAL A 79 -10.84 -6.32 0.77
N ASN A 80 -11.86 -5.46 0.74
CA ASN A 80 -12.23 -4.65 1.90
C ASN A 80 -12.93 -5.48 3.00
N GLN A 81 -13.60 -6.59 2.65
CA GLN A 81 -14.11 -7.54 3.64
C GLN A 81 -12.99 -8.30 4.35
N VAL A 82 -11.94 -8.65 3.61
CA VAL A 82 -10.85 -9.50 4.10
C VAL A 82 -9.75 -8.68 4.80
N VAL A 83 -9.39 -7.54 4.23
CA VAL A 83 -8.38 -6.60 4.73
C VAL A 83 -8.98 -5.18 4.73
N PRO A 84 -9.81 -4.86 5.74
CA PRO A 84 -10.43 -3.54 5.85
C PRO A 84 -9.38 -2.43 5.87
N GLY A 85 -9.61 -1.37 5.08
CA GLY A 85 -8.72 -0.20 5.03
C GLY A 85 -7.45 -0.39 4.20
N ILE A 86 -7.35 -1.44 3.37
CA ILE A 86 -6.24 -1.59 2.42
C ILE A 86 -6.11 -0.34 1.53
N PRO A 87 -4.88 0.21 1.34
CA PRO A 87 -4.69 1.32 0.41
C PRO A 87 -5.02 0.91 -1.03
N VAL A 88 -5.95 1.64 -1.65
CA VAL A 88 -6.28 1.48 -3.06
C VAL A 88 -5.63 2.59 -3.87
N VAL A 89 -4.87 2.21 -4.89
CA VAL A 89 -4.25 3.13 -5.85
C VAL A 89 -5.05 3.13 -7.14
N PHE A 90 -5.44 4.32 -7.58
CA PHE A 90 -6.02 4.59 -8.89
C PHE A 90 -5.16 5.60 -9.61
N VAL A 91 -4.90 5.36 -10.90
CA VAL A 91 -4.18 6.30 -11.76
C VAL A 91 -5.20 7.04 -12.60
N ASP A 92 -5.42 8.30 -12.26
CA ASP A 92 -6.25 9.20 -13.05
C ASP A 92 -5.45 9.74 -14.24
N THR A 93 -5.89 9.42 -15.46
CA THR A 93 -5.24 9.87 -16.69
C THR A 93 -5.75 11.23 -17.19
N GLY A 94 -6.75 11.83 -16.53
CA GLY A 94 -7.38 13.10 -16.90
C GLY A 94 -8.84 12.97 -17.29
#